data_AF-A0A3B9MU61-F1
#
_entry.id   AF-A0A3B9MU61-F1
#
_cell.length_a   1.000
_cell.length_b   1.000
_cell.length_c   1.000
_cell.angle_alpha   90.00
_cell.angle_beta   90.00
_cell.angle_gamma   90.00
#
_symmetry.space_group_name_H-M   'P 1'
#
loop_
_entity.id
_entity.type
_entity.pdbx_description
1 polymer ?
#
loop_
_entity_poly.entity_id
_entity_poly.type
_entity_poly.pdbx_seq_one_letter_code
_entity_poly.pdbx_strand_id
1 'polypeptide(L)'
;MRPEWTDFVGGKWDKEINVRDFIQRNYTPYDGDDSFLAGPTQNTKDLWDMVLDLQKKEREAGGVLDMDTKIVSTITSHGPGYLDKSKET
;
A
#
# COMPACT_ATOMS: atom_id res chain seq x y z
N MET A 1 -20.05 0.42 -20.07
CA MET A 1 -19.44 0.10 -18.76
C MET A 1 -17.96 0.42 -18.88
N ARG A 2 -17.34 0.99 -17.84
CA ARG A 2 -15.92 1.33 -17.86
C ARG A 2 -15.07 0.02 -17.89
N PRO A 3 -13.97 -0.08 -18.66
CA PRO A 3 -13.14 -1.29 -18.70
C PRO A 3 -12.69 -1.81 -17.33
N GLU A 4 -12.46 -0.90 -16.40
CA GLU A 4 -11.99 -1.09 -15.03
C GLU A 4 -13.08 -1.71 -14.13
N TRP A 5 -14.32 -1.74 -14.61
CA TRP A 5 -15.48 -2.31 -13.90
C TRP A 5 -15.95 -3.65 -14.48
N THR A 6 -15.17 -4.22 -15.40
CA THR A 6 -15.44 -5.55 -15.95
C THR A 6 -15.58 -6.55 -14.79
N ASP A 7 -16.59 -7.43 -14.90
CA ASP A 7 -16.93 -8.46 -13.92
C ASP A 7 -17.48 -7.99 -12.55
N PHE A 8 -17.52 -6.69 -12.27
CA PHE A 8 -18.22 -6.19 -11.09
C PHE A 8 -19.74 -6.14 -11.30
N VAL A 9 -20.48 -6.54 -10.27
CA VAL A 9 -21.93 -6.40 -10.19
C VAL A 9 -22.28 -4.93 -9.99
N GLY A 10 -22.92 -4.31 -10.99
CA GLY A 10 -23.40 -2.92 -10.96
C GLY A 10 -24.41 -2.64 -9.85
N GLY A 11 -24.71 -1.37 -9.56
CA GLY A 11 -25.44 -0.99 -8.35
C GLY A 11 -25.82 0.49 -8.28
N LYS A 12 -25.81 1.07 -7.08
CA LYS A 12 -25.82 2.53 -6.90
C LYS A 12 -24.43 3.12 -7.10
N TRP A 13 -23.41 2.34 -6.75
CA TRP A 13 -22.00 2.73 -6.85
C TRP A 13 -21.54 3.09 -8.27
N ASP A 14 -22.24 2.60 -9.30
CA ASP A 14 -21.93 2.92 -10.70
C ASP A 14 -22.49 4.28 -11.16
N LYS A 15 -23.34 4.91 -10.35
CA LYS A 15 -24.02 6.19 -10.61
C LYS A 15 -23.69 7.28 -9.59
N GLU A 16 -23.31 6.89 -8.37
CA GLU A 16 -22.98 7.81 -7.28
C GLU A 16 -21.77 7.30 -6.49
N ILE A 17 -21.12 8.18 -5.71
CA ILE A 17 -20.03 7.78 -4.82
C ILE A 17 -20.62 6.95 -3.67
N ASN A 18 -20.54 5.62 -3.79
CA ASN A 18 -21.09 4.70 -2.81
C ASN A 18 -20.22 3.44 -2.65
N VAL A 19 -19.09 3.60 -1.97
CA VAL A 19 -18.13 2.49 -1.72
C VAL A 19 -18.79 1.34 -0.94
N ARG A 20 -19.76 1.64 -0.07
CA ARG A 20 -20.51 0.62 0.68
C ARG A 20 -21.30 -0.31 -0.24
N ASP A 21 -22.06 0.25 -1.18
CA ASP A 21 -22.84 -0.54 -2.15
C ASP A 21 -21.93 -1.37 -3.07
N PHE A 22 -20.77 -0.81 -3.47
CA PHE A 22 -19.76 -1.56 -4.22
C PHE A 22 -19.27 -2.80 -3.45
N ILE A 23 -18.80 -2.61 -2.20
CA ILE A 23 -18.28 -3.71 -1.37
C ILE A 23 -19.35 -4.77 -1.19
N GLN A 24 -20.55 -4.39 -0.71
CA GLN A 24 -21.63 -5.34 -0.41
C GLN A 24 -22.05 -6.19 -1.61
N ARG A 25 -21.93 -5.66 -2.84
CA ARG A 25 -22.29 -6.37 -4.07
C ARG A 25 -21.18 -7.23 -4.64
N ASN A 26 -19.91 -6.97 -4.31
CA ASN A 26 -18.76 -7.54 -5.02
C ASN A 26 -17.75 -8.29 -4.13
N TYR A 27 -17.85 -8.21 -2.80
CA TYR A 27 -17.01 -9.03 -1.94
C TYR A 27 -17.48 -10.49 -1.91
N THR A 28 -16.54 -11.41 -1.78
CA THR A 28 -16.82 -12.82 -1.53
C THR A 28 -16.47 -13.11 -0.07
N PRO A 29 -17.46 -13.42 0.80
CA PRO A 29 -17.17 -13.89 2.16
C PRO A 29 -16.26 -15.11 2.11
N TYR A 30 -15.27 -15.16 3.00
CA TYR A 30 -14.37 -16.29 3.15
C TYR A 30 -14.37 -16.75 4.60
N ASP A 31 -14.96 -17.92 4.84
CA ASP A 31 -15.07 -18.56 6.16
C ASP A 31 -14.11 -19.76 6.32
N GLY A 32 -13.09 -19.84 5.45
CA GLY A 32 -12.05 -20.88 5.50
C GLY A 32 -10.92 -20.55 6.48
N ASP A 33 -9.78 -21.23 6.31
CA ASP A 33 -8.60 -21.07 7.18
C ASP A 33 -7.41 -20.42 6.45
N ASP A 34 -6.23 -20.45 7.07
CA ASP A 34 -5.02 -19.82 6.57
C ASP A 34 -4.21 -20.70 5.59
N SER A 35 -4.71 -21.88 5.21
CA SER A 35 -3.94 -22.83 4.41
C SER A 35 -3.60 -22.32 3.00
N PHE A 36 -4.35 -21.33 2.50
CA PHE A 36 -4.12 -20.73 1.17
C PHE A 36 -3.04 -19.63 1.19
N LEU A 37 -2.55 -19.22 2.37
CA LEU A 37 -1.61 -18.11 2.48
C LEU A 37 -0.29 -18.43 1.77
N ALA A 38 0.12 -17.51 0.89
CA ALA A 38 1.45 -17.53 0.29
C ALA A 38 2.45 -16.78 1.18
N GLY A 39 3.70 -17.26 1.19
CA GLY A 39 4.80 -16.56 1.85
C GLY A 39 5.24 -15.29 1.09
N PRO A 40 6.08 -14.45 1.71
CA PRO A 40 6.57 -13.23 1.09
C PRO A 40 7.49 -13.52 -0.10
N THR A 41 7.41 -12.67 -1.12
CA THR A 41 8.32 -12.70 -2.28
C THR A 41 9.74 -12.27 -1.89
N GLN A 42 10.72 -12.52 -2.76
CA GLN A 42 12.08 -12.03 -2.53
C GLN A 42 12.15 -10.50 -2.53
N ASN A 43 11.42 -9.82 -3.43
CA ASN A 43 11.33 -8.36 -3.43
C ASN A 43 10.82 -7.83 -2.09
N THR A 44 9.79 -8.45 -1.52
CA THR A 44 9.26 -8.09 -0.20
C THR A 44 10.31 -8.25 0.89
N LYS A 45 11.06 -9.35 0.90
CA LYS A 45 12.12 -9.59 1.89
C LYS A 45 13.24 -8.56 1.77
N ASP A 46 13.73 -8.32 0.55
CA ASP A 46 14.81 -7.38 0.29
C ASP A 46 14.44 -5.95 0.71
N LEU A 47 13.24 -5.50 0.35
CA LEU A 47 12.73 -4.18 0.74
C LEU A 47 12.59 -4.07 2.26
N TRP A 48 12.11 -5.14 2.91
CA TRP A 48 11.97 -5.17 4.36
C TRP A 48 13.32 -5.14 5.08
N ASP A 49 14.32 -5.86 4.58
CA ASP A 49 15.68 -5.84 5.12
C ASP A 49 16.30 -4.44 5.05
N MET A 50 16.04 -3.68 3.97
CA MET A 50 16.45 -2.27 3.86
C MET A 50 15.80 -1.40 4.94
N VAL A 51 14.50 -1.58 5.19
CA VAL A 51 13.79 -0.85 6.26
C VAL A 51 14.36 -1.21 7.63
N LEU A 52 14.64 -2.49 7.87
CA LEU A 52 15.20 -2.95 9.16
C LEU A 52 16.60 -2.35 9.42
N ASP A 53 17.43 -2.21 8.38
CA ASP A 53 18.72 -1.52 8.48
C ASP A 53 18.56 -0.03 8.80
N LEU A 54 17.62 0.66 8.14
CA LEU A 54 17.30 2.06 8.43
C LEU A 54 16.78 2.25 9.86
N GLN A 55 15.89 1.37 10.34
CA GLN A 55 15.39 1.40 11.72
C GLN A 55 16.51 1.14 12.74
N LYS A 56 17.49 0.31 12.40
CA LYS A 56 18.66 0.12 13.26
C LYS A 56 19.46 1.43 13.38
N LYS A 57 19.71 2.11 12.27
CA LYS A 57 20.40 3.41 12.24
C LYS A 57 19.64 4.48 13.02
N GLU A 58 18.32 4.52 12.90
CA GLU A 58 17.46 5.42 13.69
C GLU A 58 17.65 5.19 15.20
N ARG A 59 17.61 3.93 15.66
CA ARG A 59 17.87 3.61 17.07
C ARG A 59 19.27 4.02 17.52
N GLU A 60 20.29 3.81 16.69
CA GLU A 60 21.67 4.20 16.98
C GLU A 60 21.85 5.73 17.03
N ALA A 61 21.09 6.48 16.24
CA ALA A 61 21.05 7.94 16.25
C ALA A 61 20.28 8.52 17.45
N GLY A 62 19.68 7.67 18.29
CA GLY A 62 18.87 8.09 19.44
C GLY A 62 17.49 8.64 19.05
N GLY A 63 17.01 8.32 17.86
CA GLY A 63 15.76 8.84 17.31
C GLY A 63 15.89 9.14 15.82
N VAL A 64 15.23 10.19 15.37
CA VAL A 64 15.07 10.53 13.93
C VAL A 64 16.38 10.41 13.14
N LEU A 65 16.31 9.61 12.06
CA LEU A 65 17.46 9.37 11.17
C LEU A 65 17.77 10.57 10.26
N ASP A 66 16.74 11.19 9.68
CA ASP A 66 16.85 12.41 8.87
C ASP A 66 15.51 13.16 8.85
N MET A 67 15.53 14.48 8.65
CA MET A 67 14.33 15.32 8.55
C MET A 67 14.55 16.54 7.66
N ASP A 68 13.51 16.92 6.91
CA ASP A 68 13.53 18.19 6.17
C ASP A 68 13.39 19.38 7.13
N THR A 69 14.25 20.39 6.94
CA THR A 69 14.28 21.61 7.76
C THR A 69 13.93 22.87 6.96
N LYS A 70 13.59 22.71 5.67
CA LYS A 70 13.43 23.81 4.71
C LYS A 70 12.09 23.77 3.98
N ILE A 71 11.54 22.57 3.74
CA ILE A 71 10.30 22.40 2.99
C ILE A 71 9.13 22.25 3.97
N VAL A 72 8.13 23.12 3.83
CA VAL A 72 6.84 22.96 4.53
C VAL A 72 6.04 21.88 3.83
N SER A 73 5.69 20.81 4.54
CA SER A 73 5.00 19.65 3.98
C SER A 73 3.60 19.99 3.47
N THR A 74 3.33 19.69 2.20
CA THR A 74 2.00 19.76 1.56
C THR A 74 1.86 18.58 0.58
N ILE A 75 0.66 18.41 -0.02
CA ILE A 75 0.37 17.29 -0.94
C ILE A 75 1.41 17.16 -2.08
N THR A 76 1.94 18.26 -2.58
CA THR A 76 2.86 18.28 -3.73
C THR A 76 4.25 18.85 -3.40
N SER A 77 4.61 18.97 -2.12
CA SER A 77 5.88 19.61 -1.74
C SER A 77 7.11 18.72 -1.96
N HIS A 78 6.93 17.40 -1.92
CA HIS A 78 8.01 16.42 -2.07
C HIS A 78 7.86 15.65 -3.39
N GLY A 79 9.00 15.27 -3.97
CA GLY A 79 9.03 14.31 -5.07
C GLY A 79 8.73 12.89 -4.60
N PRO A 80 8.62 11.93 -5.54
CA PRO A 80 8.39 10.53 -5.19
C PRO A 80 9.62 9.94 -4.48
N GLY A 81 9.39 9.24 -3.37
CA GLY A 81 10.40 8.49 -2.62
C GLY A 81 10.22 6.98 -2.80
N TYR A 82 11.33 6.25 -2.84
CA TYR A 82 11.37 4.79 -3.03
C TYR A 82 12.48 4.20 -2.15
N LEU A 83 12.34 2.94 -1.73
CA LEU A 83 13.47 2.17 -1.18
C LEU A 83 14.27 1.58 -2.35
N ASP A 84 13.59 0.84 -3.22
CA ASP A 84 14.10 0.35 -4.49
C ASP A 84 12.96 0.28 -5.50
N LYS A 85 12.91 1.29 -6.38
CA LYS A 85 11.86 1.43 -7.40
C LYS A 85 11.74 0.21 -8.32
N SER A 86 12.82 -0.56 -8.51
CA SER A 86 12.79 -1.75 -9.37
C SER A 86 12.14 -2.97 -8.71
N LYS A 87 12.01 -2.96 -7.38
CA LYS A 87 11.44 -4.06 -6.59
C LYS A 87 10.01 -3.78 -6.11
N GLU A 88 9.55 -2.54 -6.23
CA GLU A 88 8.23 -2.06 -5.81
C GLU A 88 7.22 -2.12 -6.97
N THR A 89 7.03 -3.33 -7.53
CA THR A 89 6.15 -3.60 -8.69
C THR A 89 5.09 -4.64 -8.35
#